data_AF-A0A6G5RID9-F1
#
_entry.id   AF-A0A6G5RID9-F1
#
_cell.length_a   1.000
_cell.length_b   1.000
_cell.length_c   1.000
_cell.angle_alpha   90.00
_cell.angle_beta   90.00
_cell.angle_gamma   90.00
#
_symmetry.space_group_name_H-M   'P 1'
#
loop_
_entity.id
_entity.type
_entity.pdbx_description
1 polymer ?
#
loop_
_entity_poly.entity_id
_entity_poly.type
_entity_poly.pdbx_seq_one_letter_code
_entity_poly.pdbx_strand_id
1 'polypeptide(L)' 'MEWIVRDADQKVETGRDRPVMFGDRHFDGPEEIPGLGVVYTLRAWIFKDNPRGVFHPWNPRVTCP' A
#
# COMPACT_ATOMS: atom_id res chain seq x y z
N MET A 1 -4.41 3.05 -8.19
CA MET A 1 -4.95 3.86 -7.08
C MET A 1 -4.01 3.72 -5.90
N GLU A 2 -3.78 4.80 -5.16
CA GLU A 2 -2.90 4.81 -3.99
C GLU A 2 -3.59 5.50 -2.81
N TRP A 3 -3.50 4.89 -1.63
CA TRP A 3 -3.90 5.47 -0.35
C TRP A 3 -2.65 5.62 0.51
N ILE A 4 -2.55 6.74 1.22
CA ILE A 4 -1.46 7.07 2.14
C ILE A 4 -2.07 7.52 3.45
N VAL A 5 -1.63 6.92 4.55
CA VAL A 5 -2.06 7.27 5.92
C VAL A 5 -0.81 7.48 6.76
N ARG A 6 -0.73 8.60 7.49
CA ARG A 6 0.38 8.85 8.41
C ARG A 6 0.30 7.90 9.60
N ASP A 7 1.43 7.31 9.94
CA ASP A 7 1.58 6.53 11.16
C ASP A 7 1.45 7.44 12.39
N ALA A 8 0.67 7.03 13.39
CA ALA A 8 0.27 7.90 14.48
C ALA A 8 1.42 8.24 15.42
N ASP A 9 2.35 7.30 15.65
CA ASP A 9 3.51 7.50 16.53
C ASP A 9 4.83 7.78 15.79
N GLN A 10 4.78 7.85 14.46
CA GLN A 10 5.90 8.14 13.55
C GLN A 10 7.10 7.22 13.78
N LYS A 11 6.85 5.92 13.94
CA LYS A 11 7.87 4.91 14.21
C LYS A 11 7.70 3.72 13.27
N VAL A 12 8.78 3.35 12.59
CA VAL A 12 8.77 2.25 11.61
C VAL A 12 8.70 0.87 12.29
N GLU A 13 9.01 0.80 13.58
CA GLU A 13 9.08 -0.43 14.37
C GLU A 13 7.72 -0.83 14.98
N THR A 14 6.78 0.11 15.04
CA THR A 14 5.43 -0.10 15.56
C THR A 14 4.44 -0.31 14.42
N GLY A 15 3.24 -0.79 14.74
CA GLY A 15 2.27 -1.19 13.72
C GLY A 15 0.85 -1.38 14.22
N ARG A 16 0.54 -0.88 15.43
CA ARG A 16 -0.72 -1.20 16.13
C ARG A 16 -1.91 -0.44 15.58
N ASP A 17 -1.65 0.69 14.94
CA ASP A 17 -2.58 1.60 14.30
C ASP A 17 -2.71 1.36 12.78
N ARG A 18 -2.13 0.25 12.28
CA ARG A 18 -2.19 -0.13 10.86
C ARG A 18 -3.64 -0.19 10.37
N PRO A 19 -4.02 0.63 9.37
CA PRO A 19 -5.37 0.63 8.84
C PRO A 19 -5.72 -0.69 8.13
N VAL A 20 -7.02 -1.00 8.13
CA VAL A 20 -7.61 -2.12 7.39
C VAL A 20 -8.71 -1.58 6.50
N MET A 21 -8.75 -2.01 5.24
CA MET A 21 -9.82 -1.71 4.29
C MET A 21 -10.23 -2.97 3.54
N PHE A 22 -11.37 -2.92 2.85
CA PHE A 22 -11.86 -4.01 2.00
C PHE A 22 -12.01 -5.35 2.75
N GLY A 23 -12.47 -5.29 4.00
CA GLY A 23 -12.59 -6.45 4.87
C GLY A 23 -11.34 -6.61 5.73
N ASP A 24 -10.40 -7.43 5.28
CA ASP A 24 -9.22 -7.89 6.01
C ASP A 24 -7.88 -7.42 5.39
N ARG A 25 -7.92 -6.56 4.36
CA ARG A 25 -6.70 -6.03 3.74
C ARG A 25 -6.10 -4.93 4.61
N HIS A 26 -5.07 -5.31 5.36
CA HIS A 26 -4.15 -4.40 6.03
C HIS A 26 -3.39 -3.54 5.03
N PHE A 27 -2.96 -2.35 5.41
CA PHE A 27 -2.03 -1.55 4.61
C PHE A 27 -0.59 -2.10 4.70
N ASP A 28 0.25 -1.74 3.71
CA ASP A 28 1.69 -2.02 3.73
C ASP A 28 2.42 -0.95 4.57
N GLY A 29 3.57 -1.31 5.14
CA GLY A 29 4.34 -0.44 6.05
C GLY A 29 4.11 -0.76 7.54
N PRO A 30 4.46 0.15 8.46
CA PRO A 30 4.85 1.54 8.19
C PRO A 30 6.24 1.66 7.54
N GLU A 31 6.44 2.71 6.74
CA GLU A 31 7.70 3.02 6.05
C GLU A 31 7.94 4.53 6.09
N GLU A 32 9.20 4.96 6.27
CA GLU A 32 9.58 6.36 6.15
C GLU A 32 9.70 6.76 4.68
N ILE A 33 8.85 7.68 4.23
CA ILE A 33 8.89 8.24 2.88
C ILE A 33 9.34 9.71 2.96
N PRO A 34 10.42 10.10 2.25
CA PRO A 34 10.90 11.48 2.24
C PRO A 34 9.79 12.49 1.90
N GLY A 35 9.63 13.52 2.75
CA GLY A 35 8.60 14.54 2.62
C GLY A 35 7.22 14.15 3.14
N LEU A 36 6.95 12.87 3.40
CA LEU A 36 5.71 12.39 3.99
C LEU A 36 5.87 11.86 5.42
N GLY A 37 7.08 11.57 5.88
CA GLY A 37 7.34 10.97 7.19
C GLY A 37 7.02 9.48 7.20
N VAL A 38 6.74 8.91 8.38
CA VAL A 38 6.37 7.49 8.50
C VAL A 38 4.91 7.30 8.11
N VAL A 39 4.65 6.45 7.13
CA VAL A 39 3.32 6.25 6.55
C VAL A 39 3.02 4.78 6.27
N TYR A 40 1.74 4.46 6.29
CA TYR A 40 1.16 3.27 5.69
C TYR A 40 0.73 3.57 4.26
N THR A 41 0.92 2.62 3.36
CA THR A 41 0.46 2.74 1.96
C THR A 41 -0.42 1.56 1.56
N LEU A 42 -1.39 1.79 0.70
CA LEU A 42 -2.11 0.72 0.01
C LEU A 42 -2.15 1.05 -1.48
N ARG A 43 -1.71 0.11 -2.31
CA ARG A 43 -1.67 0.28 -3.76
C ARG A 43 -2.57 -0.72 -4.44
N ALA A 44 -3.40 -0.25 -5.36
CA ALA A 44 -4.28 -1.08 -6.16
C ALA A 44 -4.04 -0.88 -7.67
N TRP A 45 -3.88 -1.98 -8.38
CA TRP A 45 -3.89 -2.07 -9.83
C TRP A 45 -5.33 -2.10 -10.34
N ILE A 46 -5.78 -1.00 -10.96
CA ILE A 46 -7.20 -0.81 -11.35
C ILE A 46 -7.43 -0.84 -12.87
N PHE A 47 -6.41 -1.12 -13.66
CA PHE A 47 -6.50 -0.99 -15.12
C PHE A 47 -7.00 -2.26 -15.83
N LYS A 48 -6.41 -3.42 -15.50
CA LYS A 48 -6.70 -4.75 -16.09
C LYS A 48 -6.60 -5.80 -15.01
N ASP A 49 -7.32 -6.91 -15.16
CA ASP A 49 -7.22 -8.03 -14.23
C ASP A 49 -5.76 -8.46 -14.04
N ASN A 50 -5.31 -8.35 -12.80
CA ASN A 50 -3.97 -8.77 -12.40
C ASN A 50 -4.06 -10.21 -11.89
N PRO A 51 -3.40 -11.19 -12.56
CA PRO A 51 -3.41 -12.58 -12.10
C PRO A 51 -2.76 -12.76 -10.72
N ARG A 52 -1.98 -11.78 -10.25
CA ARG A 52 -1.45 -11.78 -8.88
C ARG A 52 -2.44 -11.22 -7.87
N GLY A 53 -3.46 -10.48 -8.31
CA GLY A 53 -4.46 -9.82 -7.47
C GLY A 53 -4.40 -8.30 -7.55
N VAL A 54 -5.50 -7.64 -7.19
CA VAL A 54 -5.68 -6.18 -7.31
C VAL A 54 -4.66 -5.37 -6.49
N PHE A 55 -4.19 -5.89 -5.35
CA PHE A 55 -3.24 -5.18 -4.47
C PHE A 55 -1.77 -5.46 -4.80
N HIS A 56 -1.47 -6.16 -5.90
CA HIS A 56 -0.11 -6.26 -6.39
C HIS A 56 0.23 -5.06 -7.26
N PRO A 57 1.36 -4.38 -7.01
CA PRO A 57 1.69 -3.11 -7.66
C PRO A 57 1.99 -3.24 -9.16
N TRP A 58 2.32 -4.45 -9.63
CA TRP A 58 2.66 -4.73 -11.02
C TRP A 58 1.85 -5.90 -11.58
N ASN A 59 1.41 -5.77 -12.84
CA ASN A 59 0.69 -6.80 -13.58
C ASN A 59 1.61 -7.45 -14.63
N PRO A 60 1.94 -8.75 -14.51
CA PRO A 60 2.84 -9.44 -15.44
C PRO A 60 2.35 -9.54 -16.87
N ARG A 61 1.06 -9.27 -17.10
CA ARG A 61 0.46 -9.29 -18.44
C ARG A 61 0.55 -7.93 -19.15
N VAL A 62 1.08 -6.91 -18.48
CA VAL A 62 1.27 -5.57 -19.08
C VAL A 62 2.76 -5.31 -19.26
N THR A 63 3.17 -5.20 -20.52
CA THR A 63 4.54 -4.94 -20.95
C THR A 63 4.58 -3.70 -21.83
N CYS A 64 5.68 -2.94 -21.79
CA CYS A 64 5.93 -1.88 -22.77
C CYS A 64 6.19 -2.50 -24.15
N PRO A 65 5.61 -1.95 -25.24
CA PRO A 65 5.93 -2.36 -26.61
C PRO A 65 7.41 -2.19 -26.97
#